data_AF-A8X1A8-F1
#
_entry.id   AF-A8X1A8-F1
#
_cell.length_a   1.000
_cell.length_b   1.000
_cell.length_c   1.000
_cell.angle_alpha   90.00
_cell.angle_beta   90.00
_cell.angle_gamma   90.00
#
_symmetry.space_group_name_H-M   'P 1'
#
loop_
_entity.id
_entity.type
_entity.pdbx_description
1 polymer ?
#
loop_
_entity_poly.entity_id
_entity_poly.type
_entity_poly.pdbx_seq_one_letter_code
_entity_poly.pdbx_strand_id
1 'polypeptide(L)'
;MASSYSTRSSRGPKSSADDGGFQKGFYGINGTVHNKGISLLKKKKKKLHYEDDIRANCKNMDHYKDSADKLHSALMLLLVESKASADSLATSSIPSKIPVDPGYQHCSDYLAVYESIQKHGLKELKLDSLDPIVKATKKLADEQEKYVRMQLETLKPLTKFISDEYWEFAKAKYVYQNALEKFENNANGNKSIRPGSMEPSASGLSVEKTKDDAKSKMMVILNKITVKKESHALCVIQFSKQASDWHKNVGVVLAPFNTKPTEEYKPKAGEGEAKSVVHSSRNKKVHRKTSKENSSR
;
A
#
# COMPACT_ATOMS: atom_id res chain seq x y z
N MET A 1 -28.14 -48.35 -12.71
CA MET A 1 -26.70 -48.24 -13.02
C MET A 1 -26.33 -46.77 -12.91
N ALA A 2 -25.66 -46.39 -11.83
CA ALA A 2 -25.36 -45.00 -11.50
C ALA A 2 -23.94 -44.64 -11.93
N SER A 3 -23.84 -43.54 -12.67
CA SER A 3 -22.63 -42.98 -13.26
C SER A 3 -21.79 -42.25 -12.21
N SER A 4 -20.49 -42.55 -12.21
CA SER A 4 -19.45 -41.98 -11.36
C SER A 4 -19.01 -40.60 -11.85
N TYR A 5 -19.21 -39.57 -11.02
CA TYR A 5 -18.44 -38.33 -11.11
C TYR A 5 -17.75 -38.07 -9.77
N SER A 6 -16.42 -38.23 -9.80
CA SER A 6 -15.50 -37.82 -8.74
C SER A 6 -15.31 -36.30 -8.83
N THR A 7 -15.84 -35.54 -7.88
CA THR A 7 -15.53 -34.12 -7.72
C THR A 7 -14.55 -33.92 -6.56
N ARG A 8 -13.35 -33.57 -7.00
CA ARG A 8 -12.17 -33.08 -6.28
C ARG A 8 -12.53 -32.08 -5.16
N SER A 9 -12.21 -32.45 -3.92
CA SER A 9 -12.27 -31.59 -2.74
C SER A 9 -11.41 -30.33 -2.94
N SER A 10 -12.05 -29.17 -2.83
CA SER A 10 -11.44 -27.84 -2.82
C SER A 10 -10.66 -27.64 -1.50
N ARG A 11 -9.34 -27.87 -1.55
CA ARG A 11 -8.45 -27.35 -0.52
C ARG A 11 -8.45 -25.82 -0.59
N GLY A 12 -9.14 -25.18 0.36
CA GLY A 12 -8.96 -23.76 0.64
C GLY A 12 -7.50 -23.44 1.02
N PRO A 13 -7.04 -22.19 0.86
CA PRO A 13 -5.67 -21.83 1.16
C PRO A 13 -5.42 -21.98 2.66
N LYS A 14 -4.41 -22.80 3.01
CA LYS A 14 -3.88 -22.89 4.37
C LYS A 14 -3.40 -21.50 4.79
N SER A 15 -3.99 -20.95 5.84
CA SER A 15 -3.46 -19.77 6.52
C SER A 15 -2.08 -20.10 7.09
N SER A 16 -1.05 -19.47 6.55
CA SER A 16 0.30 -19.48 7.10
C SER A 16 0.33 -18.58 8.34
N ALA A 17 -0.22 -19.09 9.44
CA ALA A 17 -0.05 -18.53 10.78
C ALA A 17 0.85 -19.48 11.58
N ASP A 18 2.11 -19.54 11.20
CA ASP A 18 3.16 -20.15 12.00
C ASP A 18 4.45 -19.41 11.64
N ASP A 19 4.82 -18.42 12.46
CA ASP A 19 6.17 -18.36 13.03
C ASP A 19 6.36 -17.10 13.86
N GLY A 20 6.92 -17.28 15.06
CA GLY A 20 7.63 -16.25 15.81
C GLY A 20 8.92 -15.84 15.12
N GLY A 21 8.80 -15.32 13.91
CA GLY A 21 9.81 -14.54 13.19
C GLY A 21 9.15 -13.21 12.81
N PHE A 22 9.91 -12.12 12.92
CA PHE A 22 9.45 -10.79 12.51
C PHE A 22 8.87 -10.86 11.08
N GLN A 23 7.55 -10.71 10.96
CA GLN A 23 6.86 -10.77 9.67
C GLN A 23 7.31 -9.57 8.80
N LYS A 24 7.73 -9.86 7.56
CA LYS A 24 7.85 -8.85 6.51
C LYS A 24 6.46 -8.32 6.16
N GLY A 25 6.03 -7.25 6.84
CA GLY A 25 4.88 -6.44 6.44
C GLY A 25 5.26 -5.39 5.39
N PHE A 26 4.25 -4.66 4.89
CA PHE A 26 4.39 -3.58 3.91
C PHE A 26 5.46 -2.55 4.32
N TYR A 27 5.49 -2.23 5.60
CA TYR A 27 6.49 -1.40 6.26
C TYR A 27 7.75 -2.18 6.58
N GLY A 28 8.46 -2.67 5.57
CA GLY A 28 9.71 -3.39 5.72
C GLY A 28 10.81 -2.58 6.41
N ILE A 29 10.68 -2.30 7.70
CA ILE A 29 11.80 -1.99 8.58
C ILE A 29 12.54 -3.32 8.69
N ASN A 30 13.56 -3.46 7.85
CA ASN A 30 14.54 -4.53 7.95
C ASN A 30 15.30 -4.36 9.27
N GLY A 31 14.68 -4.78 10.37
CA GLY A 31 15.33 -4.99 11.66
C GLY A 31 16.25 -6.21 11.58
N THR A 32 17.22 -6.18 10.67
CA THR A 32 18.41 -7.03 10.74
C THR A 32 19.33 -6.47 11.81
N VAL A 33 18.85 -6.42 13.07
CA VAL A 33 19.77 -6.64 14.18
C VAL A 33 19.99 -8.15 14.20
N HIS A 34 20.87 -8.59 13.31
CA HIS A 34 21.49 -9.89 13.40
C HIS A 34 22.09 -10.00 14.80
N ASN A 35 21.40 -10.69 15.72
CA ASN A 35 22.06 -11.29 16.87
C ASN A 35 23.00 -12.39 16.33
N LYS A 36 24.16 -11.98 15.83
CA LYS A 36 25.30 -12.85 15.48
C LYS A 36 25.81 -13.44 16.79
N GLY A 37 25.17 -14.51 17.26
CA GLY A 37 25.57 -15.17 18.50
C GLY A 37 24.67 -16.29 19.00
N ILE A 38 23.51 -16.56 18.38
CA ILE A 38 22.65 -17.66 18.82
C ILE A 38 22.97 -18.92 18.01
N SER A 39 23.70 -19.81 18.69
CA SER A 39 24.14 -21.14 18.26
C SER A 39 23.10 -21.94 17.43
N LEU A 40 23.63 -22.62 16.41
CA LEU A 40 23.01 -23.45 15.36
C LEU A 40 22.38 -24.77 15.86
N LEU A 41 21.93 -24.84 17.11
CA LEU A 41 21.03 -25.92 17.54
C LEU A 41 19.61 -25.38 17.43
N LYS A 42 18.87 -25.84 16.40
CA LYS A 42 17.41 -25.69 16.32
C LYS A 42 16.80 -26.41 17.53
N LYS A 43 16.78 -25.76 18.69
CA LYS A 43 15.99 -26.19 19.85
C LYS A 43 14.56 -26.34 19.35
N LYS A 44 14.00 -27.55 19.47
CA LYS A 44 12.56 -27.78 19.27
C LYS A 44 11.82 -26.70 20.05
N LYS A 45 11.05 -25.84 19.36
CA LYS A 45 10.26 -24.79 20.00
C LYS A 45 9.32 -25.46 21.00
N LYS A 46 9.58 -25.24 22.29
CA LYS A 46 8.72 -25.73 23.37
C LYS A 46 7.40 -24.96 23.28
N LYS A 47 6.27 -25.69 23.27
CA LYS A 47 4.95 -25.05 23.36
C LYS A 47 4.84 -24.45 24.77
N LEU A 48 4.93 -23.13 24.87
CA LEU A 48 4.72 -22.40 26.11
C LEU A 48 3.23 -22.45 26.47
N HIS A 49 2.91 -22.70 27.74
CA HIS A 49 1.56 -22.65 28.27
C HIS A 49 1.18 -21.22 28.63
N TYR A 50 0.63 -20.49 27.67
CA TYR A 50 -0.07 -19.24 27.94
C TYR A 50 -1.38 -19.53 28.66
N GLU A 51 -1.74 -18.64 29.60
CA GLU A 51 -3.12 -18.43 29.99
C GLU A 51 -3.97 -18.16 28.74
N ASP A 52 -5.13 -18.81 28.65
CA ASP A 52 -5.92 -18.84 27.41
C ASP A 52 -6.41 -17.44 27.01
N ASP A 53 -6.75 -16.59 27.98
CA ASP A 53 -7.17 -15.20 27.74
C ASP A 53 -6.05 -14.36 27.13
N ILE A 54 -4.81 -14.52 27.59
CA ILE A 54 -3.65 -13.80 27.06
C ILE A 54 -3.38 -14.25 25.63
N ARG A 55 -3.45 -15.57 25.37
CA ARG A 55 -3.26 -16.13 24.04
C ARG A 55 -4.30 -15.59 23.05
N ALA A 56 -5.57 -15.57 23.47
CA ALA A 56 -6.66 -15.03 22.67
C ALA A 56 -6.45 -13.54 22.36
N ASN A 57 -6.10 -12.75 23.36
CA ASN A 57 -5.84 -11.31 23.20
C ASN A 57 -4.66 -11.02 22.27
N CYS A 58 -3.54 -11.75 22.40
CA CYS A 58 -2.41 -11.61 21.48
C CYS A 58 -2.80 -12.00 20.04
N LYS A 59 -3.53 -13.10 19.85
CA LYS A 59 -3.98 -13.55 18.53
C LYS A 59 -4.92 -12.54 17.88
N ASN A 60 -5.85 -11.99 18.65
CA ASN A 60 -6.77 -10.96 18.18
C ASN A 60 -6.03 -9.67 17.79
N MET A 61 -4.99 -9.28 18.54
CA MET A 61 -4.16 -8.12 18.20
C MET A 61 -3.35 -8.35 16.91
N ASP A 62 -2.75 -9.53 16.74
CA ASP A 62 -2.01 -9.87 15.52
C ASP A 62 -2.93 -9.89 14.29
N HIS A 63 -4.15 -10.44 14.44
CA HIS A 63 -5.14 -10.43 13.36
C HIS A 63 -5.63 -9.02 13.03
N TYR A 64 -5.82 -8.20 14.06
CA TYR A 64 -6.18 -6.80 13.89
C TYR A 64 -5.09 -6.02 13.15
N LYS A 65 -3.82 -6.23 13.49
CA LYS A 65 -2.68 -5.66 12.75
C LYS A 65 -2.69 -6.09 11.29
N ASP A 66 -2.83 -7.39 11.01
CA ASP A 66 -2.80 -7.90 9.63
C ASP A 66 -3.92 -7.27 8.78
N SER A 67 -5.11 -7.13 9.35
CA SER A 67 -6.23 -6.47 8.69
C SER A 67 -5.97 -4.98 8.46
N ALA A 68 -5.46 -4.27 9.46
CA ALA A 68 -5.15 -2.85 9.37
C ALA A 68 -4.04 -2.55 8.36
N ASP A 69 -2.98 -3.36 8.34
CA ASP A 69 -1.83 -3.25 7.43
C ASP A 69 -2.27 -3.43 5.98
N LYS A 70 -3.07 -4.46 5.70
CA LYS A 70 -3.65 -4.70 4.37
C LYS A 70 -4.55 -3.56 3.90
N LEU A 71 -5.42 -3.08 4.79
CA LEU A 71 -6.32 -1.98 4.47
C LEU A 71 -5.54 -0.70 4.19
N HIS A 72 -4.62 -0.33 5.08
CA HIS A 72 -3.78 0.87 4.92
C HIS A 72 -2.98 0.81 3.62
N SER A 73 -2.31 -0.31 3.35
CA SER A 73 -1.55 -0.52 2.10
C SER A 73 -2.42 -0.33 0.85
N ALA A 74 -3.65 -0.87 0.86
CA ALA A 74 -4.57 -0.74 -0.25
C ALA A 74 -5.02 0.72 -0.46
N LEU A 75 -5.30 1.45 0.63
CA LEU A 75 -5.67 2.87 0.57
C LEU A 75 -4.52 3.74 0.10
N MET A 76 -3.28 3.46 0.53
CA MET A 76 -2.10 4.18 0.07
C MET A 76 -1.82 3.96 -1.43
N LEU A 77 -1.96 2.72 -1.90
CA LEU A 77 -1.80 2.41 -3.33
C LEU A 77 -2.82 3.14 -4.20
N LEU A 78 -4.06 3.28 -3.72
CA LEU A 78 -5.11 4.02 -4.42
C LEU A 78 -4.77 5.51 -4.57
N LEU A 79 -4.05 6.10 -3.61
CA LEU A 79 -3.74 7.54 -3.63
C LEU A 79 -2.56 7.92 -4.53
N VAL A 80 -1.58 7.03 -4.68
CA VAL A 80 -0.26 7.38 -5.23
C VAL A 80 0.09 6.54 -6.47
N GLU A 81 -0.69 5.49 -6.76
CA GLU A 81 -0.60 4.59 -7.92
C GLU A 81 0.77 3.93 -8.17
N SER A 82 1.75 4.24 -7.32
CA SER A 82 3.12 3.75 -7.32
C SER A 82 3.41 3.12 -5.96
N LYS A 83 3.77 1.84 -5.99
CA LYS A 83 4.14 1.09 -4.79
C LYS A 83 5.33 1.73 -4.06
N ALA A 84 6.35 2.17 -4.78
CA ALA A 84 7.54 2.79 -4.19
C ALA A 84 7.20 4.10 -3.45
N SER A 85 6.32 4.91 -4.02
CA SER A 85 5.87 6.16 -3.40
C SER A 85 4.96 5.89 -2.19
N ALA A 86 4.10 4.88 -2.28
CA ALA A 86 3.26 4.44 -1.16
C ALA A 86 4.10 3.94 0.02
N ASP A 87 5.13 3.12 -0.23
CA ASP A 87 6.06 2.61 0.78
C ASP A 87 6.82 3.76 1.49
N SER A 88 7.26 4.77 0.74
CA SER A 88 7.92 5.96 1.30
C SER A 88 6.96 6.78 2.17
N LEU A 89 5.75 7.06 1.68
CA LEU A 89 4.77 7.91 2.36
C LEU A 89 4.19 7.25 3.62
N ALA A 90 4.22 5.93 3.69
CA ALA A 90 3.79 5.20 4.87
C ALA A 90 4.79 5.36 6.04
N THR A 91 6.07 5.61 5.74
CA THR A 91 7.15 5.64 6.74
C THR A 91 7.74 7.04 7.00
N SER A 92 7.38 8.04 6.19
CA SER A 92 7.92 9.41 6.30
C SER A 92 6.84 10.47 6.49
N SER A 93 7.25 11.68 6.91
CA SER A 93 6.39 12.87 6.82
C SER A 93 5.93 13.09 5.38
N ILE A 94 4.69 13.56 5.20
CA ILE A 94 4.15 13.88 3.87
C ILE A 94 5.05 14.95 3.23
N PRO A 95 5.64 14.69 2.05
CA PRO A 95 6.51 15.62 1.37
C PRO A 95 5.76 16.88 0.92
N SER A 96 6.51 17.95 0.66
CA SER A 96 5.95 19.21 0.16
C SER A 96 5.31 19.05 -1.21
N LYS A 97 5.86 18.18 -2.09
CA LYS A 97 5.23 17.75 -3.34
C LYS A 97 4.82 16.29 -3.24
N ILE A 98 3.53 16.01 -3.42
CA ILE A 98 3.01 14.65 -3.44
C ILE A 98 3.12 14.13 -4.88
N PRO A 99 3.66 12.92 -5.12
CA PRO A 99 3.70 12.32 -6.45
C PRO A 99 2.31 11.80 -6.86
N VAL A 100 1.37 12.73 -7.08
CA VAL A 100 0.04 12.44 -7.64
C VAL A 100 0.14 12.18 -9.15
N ASP A 101 -0.86 11.52 -9.72
CA ASP A 101 -0.98 11.33 -11.17
C ASP A 101 -0.88 12.69 -11.88
N PRO A 102 0.12 12.89 -12.77
CA PRO A 102 0.30 14.14 -13.47
C PRO A 102 -0.72 14.34 -14.62
N GLY A 103 -1.67 13.43 -14.85
CA GLY A 103 -2.61 13.46 -15.97
C GLY A 103 -3.30 14.80 -16.20
N TYR A 104 -3.89 15.41 -15.16
CA TYR A 104 -4.54 16.72 -15.31
C TYR A 104 -3.54 17.84 -15.62
N GLN A 105 -2.35 17.80 -15.02
CA GLN A 105 -1.30 18.78 -15.26
C GLN A 105 -0.80 18.68 -16.71
N HIS A 106 -0.47 17.47 -17.18
CA HIS A 106 -0.05 17.22 -18.56
C HIS A 106 -1.12 17.61 -19.57
N CYS A 107 -2.39 17.32 -19.29
CA CYS A 107 -3.51 17.74 -20.14
C CYS A 107 -3.57 19.28 -20.24
N SER A 108 -3.45 19.98 -19.12
CA SER A 108 -3.46 21.45 -19.11
C SER A 108 -2.29 22.05 -19.88
N ASP A 109 -1.07 21.53 -19.65
CA ASP A 109 0.14 22.02 -20.30
C ASP A 109 0.07 21.79 -21.82
N TYR A 110 -0.41 20.62 -22.25
CA TYR A 110 -0.60 20.32 -23.67
C TYR A 110 -1.62 21.24 -24.34
N LEU A 111 -2.79 21.44 -23.71
CA LEU A 111 -3.83 22.32 -24.24
C LEU A 111 -3.38 23.78 -24.31
N ALA A 112 -2.61 24.25 -23.33
CA ALA A 112 -2.07 25.61 -23.33
C ALA A 112 -1.08 25.85 -24.48
N VAL A 113 -0.22 24.87 -24.78
CA VAL A 113 0.69 24.93 -25.94
C VAL A 113 -0.10 24.97 -27.24
N TYR A 114 -1.11 24.11 -27.37
CA TYR A 114 -1.94 24.07 -28.57
C TYR A 114 -2.70 25.38 -28.80
N GLU A 115 -3.24 26.00 -27.74
CA GLU A 115 -3.90 27.30 -27.83
C GLU A 115 -2.95 28.41 -28.29
N SER A 116 -1.68 28.39 -27.83
CA SER A 116 -0.65 29.31 -28.31
C SER A 116 -0.40 29.13 -29.81
N ILE A 117 -0.30 27.88 -30.28
CA ILE A 117 -0.13 27.55 -31.70
C ILE A 117 -1.35 28.02 -32.52
N GLN A 118 -2.57 27.84 -32.03
CA GLN A 118 -3.79 28.29 -32.70
C GLN A 118 -3.83 29.82 -32.83
N LYS A 119 -3.51 30.55 -31.75
CA LYS A 119 -3.49 32.02 -31.71
C LYS A 119 -2.43 32.62 -32.66
N HIS A 120 -1.29 31.95 -32.87
CA HIS A 120 -0.17 32.48 -33.66
C HIS A 120 -0.01 31.89 -35.07
N GLY A 121 -0.43 30.65 -35.31
CA GLY A 121 -0.12 29.90 -36.53
C GLY A 121 -1.31 29.39 -37.35
N LEU A 122 -2.55 29.43 -36.82
CA LEU A 122 -3.74 28.85 -37.48
C LEU A 122 -4.94 29.82 -37.50
N LYS A 123 -4.69 31.14 -37.57
CA LYS A 123 -5.74 32.17 -37.49
C LYS A 123 -6.87 32.04 -38.52
N GLU A 124 -6.64 31.34 -39.63
CA GLU A 124 -7.66 31.08 -40.67
C GLU A 124 -8.71 30.06 -40.23
N LEU A 125 -8.37 29.17 -39.28
CA LEU A 125 -9.31 28.24 -38.66
C LEU A 125 -9.98 28.95 -37.48
N LYS A 126 -11.24 29.36 -37.65
CA LYS A 126 -12.10 29.93 -36.58
C LYS A 126 -12.44 28.88 -35.52
N LEU A 127 -11.44 28.46 -34.77
CA LEU A 127 -11.55 27.50 -33.69
C LEU A 127 -11.88 28.23 -32.37
N ASP A 128 -12.70 27.61 -31.54
CA ASP A 128 -13.04 28.11 -30.20
C ASP A 128 -11.80 28.16 -29.30
N SER A 129 -11.82 29.06 -28.31
CA SER A 129 -10.72 29.17 -27.34
C SER A 129 -10.71 27.99 -26.37
N LEU A 130 -9.52 27.47 -26.12
CA LEU A 130 -9.27 26.40 -25.16
C LEU A 130 -9.00 26.92 -23.73
N ASP A 131 -8.83 28.23 -23.55
CA ASP A 131 -8.53 28.88 -22.26
C ASP A 131 -9.46 28.39 -21.12
N PRO A 132 -10.79 28.22 -21.30
CA PRO A 132 -11.66 27.70 -20.25
C PRO A 132 -11.30 26.27 -19.82
N ILE A 133 -10.94 25.40 -20.78
CA ILE A 133 -10.59 24.00 -20.53
C ILE A 133 -9.21 23.92 -19.87
N VAL A 134 -8.25 24.74 -20.31
CA VAL A 134 -6.92 24.87 -19.69
C VAL A 134 -7.05 25.28 -18.21
N LYS A 135 -7.91 26.26 -17.92
CA LYS A 135 -8.17 26.69 -16.53
C LYS A 135 -8.84 25.61 -15.68
N ALA A 136 -9.82 24.90 -16.26
CA ALA A 136 -10.51 23.82 -15.56
C ALA A 136 -9.56 22.66 -15.23
N THR A 137 -8.72 22.23 -16.18
CA THR A 137 -7.73 21.15 -15.99
C THR A 137 -6.66 21.51 -14.96
N LYS A 138 -6.14 22.75 -14.97
CA LYS A 138 -5.26 23.25 -13.91
C LYS A 138 -5.92 23.19 -12.53
N LYS A 139 -7.16 23.68 -12.42
CA LYS A 139 -7.91 23.62 -11.18
C LYS A 139 -8.15 22.18 -10.69
N LEU A 140 -8.38 21.24 -11.59
CA LEU A 140 -8.50 19.81 -11.25
C LEU A 140 -7.19 19.23 -10.71
N ALA A 141 -6.05 19.61 -11.29
CA ALA A 141 -4.73 19.19 -10.79
C ALA A 141 -4.49 19.70 -9.35
N ASP A 142 -4.76 20.98 -9.09
CA ASP A 142 -4.63 21.58 -7.75
C ASP A 142 -5.56 20.92 -6.72
N GLU A 143 -6.82 20.68 -7.09
CA GLU A 143 -7.80 20.02 -6.23
C GLU A 143 -7.46 18.54 -5.98
N GLN A 144 -6.87 17.84 -6.95
CA GLN A 144 -6.38 16.47 -6.78
C GLN A 144 -5.23 16.42 -5.77
N GLU A 145 -4.23 17.30 -5.88
CA GLU A 145 -3.14 17.33 -4.90
C GLU A 145 -3.65 17.60 -3.49
N LYS A 146 -4.54 18.61 -3.34
CA LYS A 146 -5.16 18.95 -2.06
C LYS A 146 -5.95 17.78 -1.48
N TYR A 147 -6.72 17.09 -2.32
CA TYR A 147 -7.47 15.90 -1.93
C TYR A 147 -6.55 14.79 -1.42
N VAL A 148 -5.52 14.43 -2.17
CA VAL A 148 -4.59 13.37 -1.77
C VAL A 148 -3.86 13.73 -0.48
N ARG A 149 -3.46 15.00 -0.30
CA ARG A 149 -2.86 15.48 0.97
C ARG A 149 -3.81 15.29 2.15
N MET A 150 -5.07 15.67 1.99
CA MET A 150 -6.08 15.53 3.04
C MET A 150 -6.37 14.06 3.37
N GLN A 151 -6.36 13.18 2.37
CA GLN A 151 -6.52 11.74 2.57
C GLN A 151 -5.35 11.14 3.36
N LEU A 152 -4.11 11.49 3.01
CA LEU A 152 -2.92 11.04 3.74
C LEU A 152 -2.93 11.51 5.21
N GLU A 153 -3.35 12.75 5.45
CA GLU A 153 -3.54 13.29 6.80
C GLU A 153 -4.61 12.52 7.59
N THR A 154 -5.70 12.17 6.93
CA THR A 154 -6.79 11.40 7.53
C THR A 154 -6.33 10.00 7.92
N LEU A 155 -5.46 9.35 7.13
CA LEU A 155 -4.93 8.01 7.43
C LEU A 155 -3.88 7.94 8.55
N LYS A 156 -3.45 9.09 9.12
CA LYS A 156 -2.45 9.14 10.20
C LYS A 156 -2.70 8.19 11.38
N PRO A 157 -3.92 8.02 11.89
CA PRO A 157 -4.17 7.09 13.00
C PRO A 157 -3.76 5.64 12.66
N LEU A 158 -4.08 5.17 11.45
CA LEU A 158 -3.68 3.84 10.99
C LEU A 158 -2.17 3.76 10.75
N THR A 159 -1.57 4.79 10.14
CA THR A 159 -0.11 4.85 9.93
C THR A 159 0.62 4.71 11.27
N LYS A 160 0.23 5.50 12.28
CA LYS A 160 0.82 5.48 13.62
C LYS A 160 0.62 4.15 14.32
N PHE A 161 -0.55 3.55 14.20
CA PHE A 161 -0.82 2.23 14.77
C PHE A 161 0.14 1.17 14.21
N ILE A 162 0.33 1.15 12.89
CA ILE A 162 1.16 0.13 12.22
C ILE A 162 2.66 0.38 12.43
N SER A 163 3.12 1.63 12.39
CA SER A 163 4.54 1.98 12.47
C SER A 163 5.09 1.96 13.91
N ASP A 164 4.27 2.33 14.90
CA ASP A 164 4.74 2.61 16.25
C ASP A 164 4.03 1.73 17.28
N GLU A 165 2.71 1.87 17.41
CA GLU A 165 1.97 1.34 18.55
C GLU A 165 1.93 -0.19 18.56
N TYR A 166 1.74 -0.82 17.40
CA TYR A 166 1.84 -2.28 17.28
C TYR A 166 3.25 -2.78 17.59
N TRP A 167 4.30 -2.04 17.21
CA TRP A 167 5.68 -2.43 17.47
C TRP A 167 6.02 -2.38 18.96
N GLU A 168 5.49 -1.41 19.70
CA GLU A 168 5.58 -1.40 21.16
C GLU A 168 4.92 -2.64 21.78
N PHE A 169 3.73 -3.00 21.28
CA PHE A 169 3.05 -4.23 21.71
C PHE A 169 3.87 -5.48 21.38
N ALA A 170 4.40 -5.60 20.16
CA ALA A 170 5.20 -6.74 19.73
C ALA A 170 6.48 -6.91 20.58
N LYS A 171 7.15 -5.81 20.92
CA LYS A 171 8.30 -5.82 21.85
C LYS A 171 7.88 -6.29 23.24
N ALA A 172 6.78 -5.80 23.79
CA ALA A 172 6.30 -6.21 25.10
C ALA A 172 5.87 -7.69 25.13
N LYS A 173 5.22 -8.17 24.06
CA LYS A 173 4.87 -9.58 23.87
C LYS A 173 6.12 -10.47 23.87
N TYR A 174 7.19 -10.07 23.19
CA TYR A 174 8.46 -10.80 23.20
C TYR A 174 9.11 -10.85 24.58
N VAL A 175 9.10 -9.74 25.33
CA VAL A 175 9.61 -9.70 26.71
C VAL A 175 8.81 -10.65 27.61
N TYR A 176 7.48 -10.64 27.51
CA TYR A 176 6.62 -11.56 28.25
C TYR A 176 6.89 -13.03 27.89
N GLN A 177 7.07 -13.35 26.60
CA GLN A 177 7.44 -14.69 26.13
C GLN A 177 8.73 -15.20 26.79
N ASN A 178 9.76 -14.36 26.82
CA ASN A 178 11.04 -14.71 27.44
C ASN A 178 10.91 -14.88 28.97
N ALA A 179 10.09 -14.06 29.63
CA ALA A 179 9.82 -14.19 31.06
C ALA A 179 9.05 -15.48 31.38
N LEU A 180 8.07 -15.84 30.54
CA LEU A 180 7.30 -17.07 30.65
C LEU A 180 8.18 -18.31 30.45
N GLU A 181 9.08 -18.30 29.47
CA GLU A 181 10.03 -19.40 29.25
C GLU A 181 10.96 -19.58 30.45
N LYS A 182 11.49 -18.49 31.02
CA LYS A 182 12.30 -18.53 32.25
C LYS A 182 11.52 -19.10 33.43
N PHE A 183 10.27 -18.68 33.60
CA PHE A 183 9.38 -19.18 34.66
C PHE A 183 9.12 -20.67 34.52
N GLU A 184 8.73 -21.15 33.33
CA GLU A 184 8.51 -22.59 33.11
C GLU A 184 9.78 -23.42 33.30
N ASN A 185 10.95 -22.92 32.89
CA ASN A 185 12.22 -23.61 33.07
C ASN A 185 12.60 -23.72 34.55
N ASN A 186 12.33 -22.70 35.36
CA ASN A 186 12.53 -22.73 36.81
C ASN A 186 11.53 -23.68 37.50
N ALA A 187 10.25 -23.59 37.13
CA ALA A 187 9.20 -24.47 37.65
C ALA A 187 9.46 -25.96 37.34
N ASN A 188 10.00 -26.26 36.15
CA ASN A 188 10.35 -27.62 35.74
C ASN A 188 11.69 -28.10 36.32
N GLY A 189 12.61 -27.19 36.65
CA GLY A 189 13.91 -27.48 37.27
C GLY A 189 13.82 -27.84 38.76
N ASN A 190 12.77 -27.40 39.46
CA ASN A 190 12.52 -27.70 40.88
C ASN A 190 12.03 -29.14 41.17
N LYS A 191 12.04 -30.05 40.20
CA LYS A 191 11.66 -31.47 40.41
C LYS A 191 12.73 -32.32 41.10
N SER A 192 13.91 -31.77 41.42
CA SER A 192 14.96 -32.44 42.19
C SER A 192 15.16 -31.77 43.55
N ILE A 193 14.11 -31.71 44.37
CA ILE A 193 14.21 -31.28 45.77
C ILE A 193 14.12 -32.51 46.66
N ARG A 194 15.20 -32.75 47.40
CA ARG A 194 15.31 -33.74 48.48
C ARG A 194 14.15 -33.52 49.48
N PRO A 195 13.46 -34.58 49.96
CA PRO A 195 12.33 -34.41 50.88
C PRO A 195 12.78 -33.63 52.13
N GLY A 196 12.22 -32.44 52.37
CA GLY A 196 12.50 -31.64 53.59
C GLY A 196 12.82 -30.15 53.40
N SER A 197 13.00 -29.63 52.18
CA SER A 197 13.16 -28.18 51.96
C SER A 197 11.81 -27.54 51.58
N MET A 198 11.16 -26.92 52.56
CA MET A 198 9.87 -26.22 52.41
C MET A 198 10.01 -24.71 52.17
N GLU A 199 11.20 -24.21 51.80
CA GLU A 199 11.33 -22.81 51.40
C GLU A 199 11.21 -22.68 49.88
N PRO A 200 10.26 -21.87 49.37
CA PRO A 200 10.31 -21.47 47.97
C PRO A 200 11.62 -20.71 47.77
N SER A 201 12.55 -21.33 47.05
CA SER A 201 13.82 -20.71 46.68
C SER A 201 13.57 -19.29 46.19
N ALA A 202 14.23 -18.28 46.78
CA ALA A 202 14.02 -16.85 46.46
C ALA A 202 14.12 -16.52 44.95
N SER A 203 14.80 -17.39 44.19
CA SER A 203 14.85 -17.38 42.73
C SER A 203 13.49 -17.62 42.04
N GLY A 204 12.60 -18.43 42.63
CA GLY A 204 11.24 -18.70 42.12
C GLY A 204 10.33 -17.47 42.20
N LEU A 205 10.28 -16.83 43.37
CA LEU A 205 9.49 -15.61 43.60
C LEU A 205 9.95 -14.45 42.71
N SER A 206 11.25 -14.32 42.47
CA SER A 206 11.82 -13.30 41.58
C SER A 206 11.42 -13.50 40.11
N VAL A 207 11.40 -14.75 39.63
CA VAL A 207 11.04 -15.09 38.25
C VAL A 207 9.54 -14.97 38.01
N GLU A 208 8.72 -15.33 39.01
CA GLU A 208 7.27 -15.14 38.97
C GLU A 208 6.90 -13.66 38.89
N LYS A 209 7.48 -12.82 39.76
CA LYS A 209 7.29 -11.37 39.72
C LYS A 209 7.68 -10.78 38.36
N THR A 210 8.80 -11.22 37.79
CA THR A 210 9.26 -10.75 36.46
C THR A 210 8.27 -11.11 35.34
N LYS A 211 7.67 -12.32 35.40
CA LYS A 211 6.62 -12.76 34.48
C LYS A 211 5.37 -11.89 34.60
N ASP A 212 4.91 -11.64 35.82
CA ASP A 212 3.70 -10.85 36.08
C ASP A 212 3.86 -9.37 35.72
N ASP A 213 5.03 -8.78 36.00
CA ASP A 213 5.37 -7.42 35.59
C ASP A 213 5.38 -7.29 34.05
N ALA A 214 5.95 -8.28 33.35
CA ALA A 214 5.97 -8.31 31.89
C ALA A 214 4.56 -8.48 31.30
N LYS A 215 3.73 -9.35 31.91
CA LYS A 215 2.31 -9.53 31.55
C LYS A 215 1.54 -8.22 31.69
N SER A 216 1.65 -7.57 32.85
CA SER A 216 0.97 -6.31 33.15
C SER A 216 1.33 -5.21 32.13
N LYS A 217 2.64 -5.03 31.86
CA LYS A 217 3.10 -4.06 30.85
C LYS A 217 2.53 -4.34 29.45
N MET A 218 2.54 -5.60 29.01
CA MET A 218 1.97 -5.98 27.73
C MET A 218 0.47 -5.70 27.66
N MET A 219 -0.28 -6.04 28.71
CA MET A 219 -1.73 -5.80 28.77
C MET A 219 -2.08 -4.31 28.80
N VAL A 220 -1.28 -3.47 29.47
CA VAL A 220 -1.46 -2.00 29.44
C VAL A 220 -1.33 -1.46 28.02
N ILE A 221 -0.32 -1.89 27.26
CA ILE A 221 -0.16 -1.46 25.85
C ILE A 221 -1.32 -1.97 24.99
N LEU A 222 -1.71 -3.23 25.17
CA LEU A 222 -2.85 -3.81 24.45
C LEU A 222 -4.15 -3.02 24.68
N ASN A 223 -4.41 -2.62 25.92
CA ASN A 223 -5.58 -1.81 26.27
C ASN A 223 -5.50 -0.42 25.64
N LYS A 224 -4.33 0.23 25.66
CA LYS A 224 -4.10 1.52 24.99
C LYS A 224 -4.40 1.49 23.49
N ILE A 225 -4.06 0.39 22.81
CA ILE A 225 -4.39 0.21 21.39
C ILE A 225 -5.89 -0.05 21.22
N THR A 226 -6.46 -0.87 22.09
CA THR A 226 -7.87 -1.29 21.99
C THR A 226 -8.84 -0.10 22.10
N VAL A 227 -8.56 0.86 22.98
CA VAL A 227 -9.37 2.08 23.11
C VAL A 227 -9.30 3.00 21.89
N LYS A 228 -8.31 2.83 21.01
CA LYS A 228 -8.17 3.61 19.76
C LYS A 228 -8.80 2.93 18.54
N LYS A 229 -9.36 1.73 18.67
CA LYS A 229 -9.98 1.03 17.54
C LYS A 229 -11.09 1.86 16.88
N GLU A 230 -11.82 2.64 17.67
CA GLU A 230 -12.84 3.56 17.17
C GLU A 230 -12.21 4.67 16.30
N SER A 231 -11.12 5.29 16.73
CA SER A 231 -10.45 6.33 15.93
C SER A 231 -9.84 5.76 14.64
N HIS A 232 -9.34 4.52 14.67
CA HIS A 232 -8.90 3.81 13.47
C HIS A 232 -10.05 3.56 12.49
N ALA A 233 -11.26 3.23 12.97
CA ALA A 233 -12.43 3.06 12.12
C ALA A 233 -12.93 4.40 11.55
N LEU A 234 -13.01 5.43 12.40
CA LEU A 234 -13.45 6.76 12.01
C LEU A 234 -12.58 7.35 10.90
N CYS A 235 -11.26 7.13 10.92
CA CYS A 235 -10.39 7.65 9.88
C CYS A 235 -10.68 7.03 8.49
N VAL A 236 -11.08 5.76 8.43
CA VAL A 236 -11.47 5.09 7.17
C VAL A 236 -12.83 5.60 6.67
N ILE A 237 -13.76 5.87 7.58
CA ILE A 237 -15.07 6.46 7.23
C ILE A 237 -14.88 7.90 6.72
N GLN A 238 -13.99 8.66 7.36
CA GLN A 238 -13.68 10.01 6.91
C GLN A 238 -12.97 10.00 5.55
N PHE A 239 -12.08 9.03 5.31
CA PHE A 239 -11.44 8.82 4.01
C PHE A 239 -12.48 8.63 2.89
N SER A 240 -13.50 7.79 3.11
CA SER A 240 -14.53 7.56 2.09
C SER A 240 -15.40 8.78 1.84
N LYS A 241 -15.74 9.54 2.90
CA LYS A 241 -16.48 10.80 2.78
C LYS A 241 -15.70 11.83 1.95
N GLN A 242 -14.40 11.97 2.21
CA GLN A 242 -13.54 12.88 1.45
C GLN A 242 -13.47 12.51 -0.02
N ALA A 243 -13.45 11.21 -0.36
CA ALA A 243 -13.51 10.76 -1.74
C ALA A 243 -14.83 11.18 -2.42
N SER A 244 -15.96 11.01 -1.74
CA SER A 244 -17.26 11.48 -2.24
C SER A 244 -17.28 12.99 -2.50
N ASP A 245 -16.77 13.77 -1.55
CA ASP A 245 -16.75 15.23 -1.66
C ASP A 245 -15.79 15.72 -2.77
N TRP A 246 -14.66 15.03 -2.97
CA TRP A 246 -13.79 15.29 -4.11
C TRP A 246 -14.48 15.06 -5.45
N HIS A 247 -15.17 13.93 -5.63
CA HIS A 247 -15.92 13.67 -6.86
C HIS A 247 -17.04 14.71 -7.12
N LYS A 248 -17.70 15.21 -6.07
CA LYS A 248 -18.66 16.33 -6.21
C LYS A 248 -17.97 17.60 -6.70
N ASN A 249 -16.81 17.94 -6.13
CA ASN A 249 -16.04 19.12 -6.53
C ASN A 249 -15.57 19.01 -7.99
N VAL A 250 -15.10 17.83 -8.41
CA VAL A 250 -14.76 17.55 -9.81
C VAL A 250 -15.99 17.77 -10.71
N GLY A 251 -17.16 17.27 -10.30
CA GLY A 251 -18.42 17.49 -11.02
C GLY A 251 -18.77 18.97 -11.18
N VAL A 252 -18.57 19.80 -10.15
CA VAL A 252 -18.78 21.26 -10.21
C VAL A 252 -17.83 21.93 -11.20
N VAL A 253 -16.55 21.51 -11.23
CA VAL A 253 -15.57 22.05 -12.18
C VAL A 253 -15.89 21.67 -13.62
N LEU A 254 -16.40 20.46 -13.85
CA LEU A 254 -16.74 19.94 -15.18
C LEU A 254 -18.13 20.35 -15.68
N ALA A 255 -19.05 20.74 -14.79
CA ALA A 255 -20.42 21.10 -15.13
C ALA A 255 -20.57 22.09 -16.31
N PRO A 256 -19.74 23.14 -16.45
CA PRO A 256 -19.82 24.08 -17.57
C PRO A 256 -19.53 23.47 -18.94
N PHE A 257 -18.84 22.33 -18.98
CA PHE A 257 -18.44 21.63 -20.21
C PHE A 257 -19.39 20.48 -20.55
N ASN A 258 -20.39 20.24 -19.71
CA ASN A 258 -21.34 19.14 -19.86
C ASN A 258 -22.49 19.57 -20.79
N THR A 259 -22.14 19.97 -22.02
CA THR A 259 -23.13 20.22 -23.07
C THR A 259 -23.53 18.89 -23.71
N LYS A 260 -24.83 18.72 -23.98
CA LYS A 260 -25.33 17.63 -24.85
C LYS A 260 -24.49 17.61 -26.13
N PRO A 261 -24.26 16.42 -26.74
CA PRO A 261 -23.43 16.30 -27.94
C PRO A 261 -23.88 17.36 -28.94
N THR A 262 -22.99 18.32 -29.18
CA THR A 262 -23.14 19.32 -30.22
C THR A 262 -23.37 18.54 -31.51
N GLU A 263 -24.41 18.91 -32.27
CA GLU A 263 -24.73 18.31 -33.55
C GLU A 263 -23.45 18.05 -34.33
N GLU A 264 -23.27 16.81 -34.77
CA GLU A 264 -22.11 16.36 -35.56
C GLU A 264 -21.73 17.45 -36.56
N TYR A 265 -20.47 17.89 -36.49
CA TYR A 265 -19.88 18.68 -37.55
C TYR A 265 -20.00 17.88 -38.85
N LYS A 266 -21.01 18.19 -39.67
CA LYS A 266 -21.09 17.72 -41.05
C LYS A 266 -20.20 18.65 -41.86
N PRO A 267 -19.04 18.20 -42.35
CA PRO A 267 -18.27 19.01 -43.27
C PRO A 267 -19.18 19.34 -44.46
N LYS A 268 -19.32 20.64 -44.77
CA LYS A 268 -19.96 21.05 -46.01
C LYS A 268 -19.12 20.49 -47.15
N ALA A 269 -19.73 19.66 -47.99
CA ALA A 269 -19.09 19.19 -49.21
C ALA A 269 -18.63 20.41 -50.03
N GLY A 270 -17.32 20.63 -50.11
CA GLY A 270 -16.72 21.68 -50.94
C GLY A 270 -15.55 22.46 -50.32
N GLU A 271 -15.37 22.49 -49.01
CA GLU A 271 -14.26 23.21 -48.38
C GLU A 271 -13.20 22.24 -47.85
N GLY A 272 -12.22 21.90 -48.69
CA GLY A 272 -11.06 21.12 -48.26
C GLY A 272 -10.35 20.27 -49.31
N GLU A 273 -10.06 20.79 -50.51
CA GLU A 273 -8.89 20.30 -51.26
C GLU A 273 -7.59 20.79 -50.58
N ALA A 274 -7.36 20.37 -49.35
CA ALA A 274 -6.02 20.38 -48.78
C ALA A 274 -5.29 19.16 -49.36
N LYS A 275 -4.45 19.40 -50.37
CA LYS A 275 -3.55 18.41 -50.97
C LYS A 275 -2.89 17.59 -49.86
N SER A 276 -3.31 16.33 -49.73
CA SER A 276 -2.61 15.35 -48.91
C SER A 276 -1.20 15.22 -49.47
N VAL A 277 -0.20 15.69 -48.74
CA VAL A 277 1.19 15.27 -48.97
C VAL A 277 1.28 13.84 -48.48
N VAL A 278 0.93 12.92 -49.38
CA VAL A 278 1.20 11.49 -49.21
C VAL A 278 2.71 11.33 -49.31
N HIS A 279 3.35 10.96 -48.20
CA HIS A 279 4.70 10.41 -48.23
C HIS A 279 4.67 9.12 -49.06
N SER A 280 4.97 9.26 -50.35
CA SER A 280 5.17 8.16 -51.29
C SER A 280 6.48 7.45 -50.94
N SER A 281 6.36 6.31 -50.26
CA SER A 281 7.44 5.33 -50.13
C SER A 281 7.69 4.70 -51.51
N ARG A 282 8.51 5.36 -52.32
CA ARG A 282 8.88 4.91 -53.66
C ARG A 282 9.85 3.73 -53.54
N ASN A 283 9.33 2.51 -53.68
CA ASN A 283 10.14 1.30 -53.90
C ASN A 283 10.96 1.47 -55.18
N LYS A 284 12.27 1.68 -55.03
CA LYS A 284 13.22 1.80 -56.13
C LYS A 284 13.58 0.40 -56.63
N LYS A 285 13.01 0.02 -57.78
CA LYS A 285 13.34 -1.21 -58.53
C LYS A 285 14.82 -1.14 -58.93
N VAL A 286 15.69 -1.91 -58.26
CA VAL A 286 17.11 -2.03 -58.59
C VAL A 286 17.25 -2.96 -59.80
N HIS A 287 17.49 -2.38 -60.98
CA HIS A 287 17.98 -3.14 -62.13
C HIS A 287 19.47 -3.45 -61.91
N ARG A 288 19.76 -4.70 -61.55
CA ARG A 288 21.11 -5.26 -61.47
C ARG A 288 21.62 -5.46 -62.90
N LYS A 289 22.50 -4.56 -63.38
CA LYS A 289 23.32 -4.79 -64.57
C LYS A 289 24.43 -5.77 -64.19
N THR A 290 24.41 -6.94 -64.81
CA THR A 290 25.52 -7.89 -64.82
C THR A 290 26.52 -7.47 -65.89
N SER A 291 27.74 -7.09 -65.48
CA SER A 291 28.91 -7.08 -66.37
C SER A 291 29.90 -8.12 -65.88
N LYS A 292 30.11 -9.18 -66.66
CA LYS A 292 31.32 -9.99 -66.64
C LYS A 292 31.40 -10.68 -67.98
N GLU A 293 32.25 -10.16 -68.86
CA GLU A 293 33.09 -10.96 -69.73
C GLU A 293 34.13 -10.06 -70.39
N ASN A 294 35.38 -10.27 -70.00
CA ASN A 294 36.51 -10.38 -70.91
C ASN A 294 37.72 -10.90 -70.11
N SER A 295 38.06 -12.17 -70.35
CA SER A 295 39.45 -12.60 -70.38
C SER A 295 39.56 -13.88 -71.20
N SER A 296 40.09 -13.70 -72.40
CA SER A 296 40.65 -14.66 -73.34
C SER A 296 41.40 -15.83 -72.70
N ARG A 297 41.04 -17.07 -73.08
CA ARG A 297 41.88 -18.06 -73.76
C ARG A 297 41.07 -19.32 -74.06
#